data_AF-A0A846JUE2-F1
#
_entry.id   AF-A0A846JUE2-F1
#
_cell.length_a   1.000
_cell.length_b   1.000
_cell.length_c   1.000
_cell.angle_alpha   90.00
_cell.angle_beta   90.00
_cell.angle_gamma   90.00
#
_symmetry.space_group_name_H-M   'P 1'
#
loop_
_entity.id
_entity.type
_entity.pdbx_description
1 polymer ?
#
loop_
_entity_poly.entity_id
_entity_poly.type
_entity_poly.pdbx_seq_one_letter_code
_entity_poly.pdbx_strand_id
1 'polypeptide(L)'
;MTILIYTIVALYFITCAIILKGNKPSLKEVCLIGIISAMALILRCIRVPLPTGSSIALLGVLPTMLLGIIYSPQLAIISGLITAMLSIILVPGYAPVHPLQIFVEHFPALSVLGFVGIFDCSKKHKMVLGSLIVIALNVFFHTVSGVLFFSQYAPTGMGAWTYSITYNLSSHGVEGIIAVFILTILPIKYFKKTLGGNTNVIRENFSR
;
A
#
# COMPACT_ATOMS: atom_id res chain seq x y z
N MET A 1 21.42 4.05 -12.23
CA MET A 1 20.33 4.28 -11.26
C MET A 1 18.96 3.98 -11.87
N THR A 2 18.58 4.62 -12.98
CA THR A 2 17.26 4.46 -13.62
C THR A 2 16.96 3.01 -14.06
N ILE A 3 17.93 2.32 -14.66
CA ILE A 3 17.79 0.90 -15.05
C ILE A 3 17.46 0.03 -13.83
N LEU A 4 18.16 0.22 -12.71
CA LEU A 4 17.93 -0.53 -11.47
C LEU A 4 16.50 -0.33 -10.96
N ILE A 5 16.00 0.91 -10.99
CA ILE A 5 14.64 1.23 -10.56
C ILE A 5 13.61 0.52 -11.45
N TYR A 6 13.77 0.59 -12.76
CA TYR A 6 12.88 -0.11 -13.69
C TYR A 6 12.92 -1.62 -13.52
N THR A 7 14.08 -2.19 -13.23
CA THR A 7 14.20 -3.62 -12.89
C THR A 7 13.42 -3.94 -11.60
N ILE A 8 13.54 -3.14 -10.55
CA ILE A 8 12.79 -3.34 -9.29
C ILE A 8 11.28 -3.25 -9.52
N VAL A 9 10.82 -2.26 -10.29
CA VAL A 9 9.41 -2.09 -10.63
C VAL A 9 8.89 -3.26 -11.47
N ALA A 10 9.67 -3.73 -12.45
CA ALA A 10 9.32 -4.91 -13.24
C ALA A 10 9.21 -6.16 -12.36
N LEU A 11 10.18 -6.40 -11.47
CA LEU A 11 10.15 -7.50 -10.52
C LEU A 11 8.92 -7.41 -9.60
N TYR A 12 8.56 -6.22 -9.13
CA TYR A 12 7.35 -6.00 -8.34
C TYR A 12 6.08 -6.43 -9.06
N PHE A 13 5.90 -6.02 -10.32
CA PHE A 13 4.73 -6.43 -11.11
C PHE A 13 4.73 -7.92 -11.44
N ILE A 14 5.90 -8.51 -11.68
CA ILE A 14 6.04 -9.97 -11.84
C ILE A 14 5.61 -10.68 -10.56
N THR A 15 6.05 -10.23 -9.39
CA THR A 15 5.62 -10.78 -8.10
C THR A 15 4.11 -10.66 -7.92
N CYS A 16 3.51 -9.51 -8.25
CA CYS A 16 2.05 -9.34 -8.21
C CYS A 16 1.36 -10.33 -9.16
N ALA A 17 1.84 -10.48 -10.40
CA ALA A 17 1.28 -11.41 -11.37
C ALA A 17 1.35 -12.87 -10.89
N ILE A 18 2.45 -13.26 -10.24
CA ILE A 18 2.61 -14.60 -9.65
C ILE A 18 1.60 -14.81 -8.51
N ILE A 19 1.47 -13.85 -7.59
CA ILE A 19 0.54 -13.94 -6.45
C ILE A 19 -0.93 -13.99 -6.91
N LEU A 20 -1.26 -13.24 -7.97
CA LEU A 20 -2.61 -13.15 -8.52
C LEU A 20 -2.95 -14.30 -9.49
N LYS A 21 -1.98 -15.13 -9.87
CA LYS A 21 -2.17 -16.20 -10.84
C LYS A 21 -3.25 -17.18 -10.38
N GLY A 22 -4.26 -17.38 -11.23
CA GLY A 22 -5.37 -18.30 -10.94
C GLY A 22 -6.44 -17.74 -10.00
N ASN A 23 -6.28 -16.51 -9.49
CA ASN A 23 -7.28 -15.88 -8.65
C ASN A 23 -8.49 -15.44 -9.50
N LYS A 24 -9.67 -15.95 -9.19
CA LYS A 24 -10.94 -15.58 -9.83
C LYS A 24 -11.92 -15.12 -8.75
N PRO A 25 -11.96 -13.81 -8.43
CA PRO A 25 -12.83 -13.28 -7.39
C PRO A 25 -14.30 -13.60 -7.68
N SER A 26 -14.99 -14.16 -6.69
CA SER A 26 -16.45 -14.30 -6.68
C SER A 26 -17.15 -12.95 -6.62
N LEU A 27 -18.46 -12.90 -6.91
CA LEU A 27 -19.25 -11.66 -6.83
C LEU A 27 -19.12 -10.98 -5.46
N LYS A 28 -19.19 -11.76 -4.37
CA LYS A 28 -19.01 -11.26 -3.00
C LYS A 28 -17.64 -10.59 -2.81
N GLU A 29 -16.60 -11.18 -3.38
CA GLU A 29 -15.23 -10.68 -3.27
C GLU A 29 -15.00 -9.42 -4.10
N VAL A 30 -15.62 -9.33 -5.28
CA VAL A 30 -15.64 -8.10 -6.08
C VAL A 30 -16.34 -6.97 -5.32
N CYS A 31 -17.50 -7.25 -4.71
CA CYS A 31 -18.19 -6.26 -3.85
C CYS A 31 -17.31 -5.83 -2.67
N LEU A 32 -16.62 -6.77 -2.02
CA LEU A 32 -15.72 -6.47 -0.91
C LEU A 32 -14.53 -5.59 -1.35
N ILE A 33 -13.92 -5.91 -2.50
CA ILE A 33 -12.88 -5.08 -3.12
C ILE A 33 -13.40 -3.65 -3.34
N GLY A 34 -14.61 -3.49 -3.87
CA GLY A 34 -15.24 -2.19 -4.09
C GLY A 34 -15.41 -1.38 -2.80
N ILE A 35 -15.95 -2.01 -1.75
CA ILE A 35 -16.16 -1.37 -0.44
C ILE A 35 -14.83 -0.95 0.19
N ILE A 36 -13.83 -1.83 0.19
CA ILE A 36 -12.51 -1.54 0.75
C ILE A 36 -11.81 -0.42 -0.02
N SER A 37 -11.92 -0.43 -1.34
CA SER A 37 -11.32 0.61 -2.18
C SER A 37 -12.01 1.97 -1.96
N ALA A 38 -13.34 1.99 -1.86
CA ALA A 38 -14.09 3.21 -1.54
C ALA A 38 -13.71 3.76 -0.15
N MET A 39 -13.60 2.90 0.86
CA MET A 39 -13.18 3.29 2.21
C MET A 39 -11.75 3.87 2.20
N ALA A 40 -10.81 3.23 1.49
CA ALA A 40 -9.45 3.73 1.32
C ALA A 40 -9.45 5.11 0.65
N LEU A 41 -10.22 5.30 -0.42
CA LEU A 41 -10.32 6.58 -1.12
C LEU A 41 -10.87 7.71 -0.23
N ILE A 42 -11.98 7.46 0.48
CA ILE A 42 -12.59 8.46 1.37
C ILE A 42 -11.60 8.90 2.45
N LEU A 43 -10.93 7.93 3.09
CA LEU A 43 -9.91 8.22 4.10
C LEU A 43 -8.72 8.99 3.53
N ARG A 44 -8.31 8.72 2.28
CA ARG A 44 -7.24 9.46 1.58
C ARG A 44 -7.62 10.90 1.25
N CYS A 45 -8.89 11.18 1.01
CA CYS A 45 -9.37 12.54 0.75
C CYS A 45 -9.26 13.44 1.99
N ILE A 46 -9.36 12.85 3.19
CA ILE A 46 -9.17 13.57 4.45
C ILE A 46 -7.68 13.58 4.78
N ARG A 47 -7.07 14.77 4.73
CA ARG A 47 -5.62 14.90 4.90
C ARG A 47 -5.26 16.15 5.68
N VAL A 48 -4.23 16.03 6.51
CA VAL A 48 -3.65 17.13 7.28
C VAL A 48 -2.42 17.61 6.53
N PRO A 49 -2.41 18.86 6.03
CA PRO A 49 -1.24 19.42 5.34
C PRO A 49 -0.09 19.63 6.32
N LEU A 50 1.14 19.44 5.83
CA LEU A 50 2.37 19.66 6.58
C LEU A 50 3.13 20.90 6.07
N PRO A 51 3.96 21.55 6.91
CA PRO A 51 4.76 22.71 6.50
C PRO A 51 5.72 22.44 5.34
N THR A 52 6.10 21.17 5.14
CA THR A 52 6.95 20.70 4.05
C THR A 52 6.25 20.68 2.69
N GLY A 53 4.93 20.94 2.63
CA GLY A 53 4.11 20.82 1.42
C GLY A 53 3.54 19.41 1.19
N SER A 54 3.92 18.45 2.04
CA SER A 54 3.30 17.11 2.05
C SER A 54 1.99 17.10 2.84
N SER A 55 1.33 15.95 2.91
CA SER A 55 0.15 15.77 3.76
C SER A 55 0.09 14.37 4.33
N ILE A 56 -0.41 14.25 5.56
CA ILE A 56 -0.72 12.96 6.20
C ILE A 56 -2.20 12.67 5.95
N ALA A 57 -2.50 11.55 5.30
CA ALA A 57 -3.90 11.13 5.10
C ALA A 57 -4.48 10.47 6.35
N LEU A 58 -5.81 10.40 6.46
CA LEU A 58 -6.52 9.81 7.59
C LEU A 58 -6.53 8.27 7.50
N LEU A 59 -5.36 7.64 7.52
CA LEU A 59 -5.20 6.18 7.52
C LEU A 59 -5.76 5.51 6.26
N GLY A 60 -5.55 6.12 5.11
CA GLY A 60 -5.94 5.59 3.80
C GLY A 60 -5.29 4.24 3.46
N VAL A 61 -4.17 3.91 4.10
CA VAL A 61 -3.49 2.62 3.95
C VAL A 61 -4.17 1.48 4.72
N LEU A 62 -4.91 1.80 5.78
CA LEU A 62 -5.44 0.82 6.74
C LEU A 62 -6.49 -0.14 6.14
N PRO A 63 -7.48 0.32 5.33
CA PRO A 63 -8.48 -0.58 4.74
C PRO A 63 -7.89 -1.72 3.92
N THR A 64 -6.94 -1.40 3.04
CA THR A 64 -6.30 -2.39 2.15
C THR A 64 -5.45 -3.36 2.95
N MET A 65 -4.72 -2.89 3.96
CA MET A 65 -3.97 -3.76 4.86
C MET A 65 -4.90 -4.69 5.64
N LEU A 66 -6.02 -4.19 6.15
CA LEU A 66 -7.02 -4.99 6.84
C LEU A 66 -7.57 -6.10 5.94
N LEU A 67 -7.88 -5.80 4.67
CA LEU A 67 -8.34 -6.80 3.72
C LEU A 67 -7.30 -7.92 3.53
N GLY A 68 -6.01 -7.57 3.46
CA GLY A 68 -4.92 -8.53 3.37
C GLY A 68 -4.77 -9.38 4.64
N ILE A 69 -4.80 -8.75 5.81
CA ILE A 69 -4.66 -9.42 7.12
C ILE A 69 -5.82 -10.38 7.39
N ILE A 70 -7.04 -9.95 7.06
CA ILE A 70 -8.28 -10.61 7.49
C ILE A 70 -8.75 -11.63 6.47
N TYR A 71 -8.67 -11.32 5.17
CA TYR A 71 -9.35 -12.10 4.14
C TYR A 71 -8.38 -12.78 3.17
N SER A 72 -7.77 -12.01 2.26
CA SER A 72 -6.88 -12.55 1.23
C SER A 72 -5.89 -11.48 0.75
N PRO A 73 -4.58 -11.79 0.68
CA PRO A 73 -3.61 -10.89 0.07
C PRO A 73 -3.87 -10.66 -1.41
N GLN A 74 -4.40 -11.65 -2.16
CA GLN A 74 -4.73 -11.49 -3.57
C GLN A 74 -5.82 -10.41 -3.76
N LEU A 75 -6.90 -10.48 -2.99
CA LEU A 75 -7.97 -9.47 -3.07
C LEU A 75 -7.49 -8.10 -2.60
N ALA A 76 -6.61 -8.05 -1.59
CA ALA A 76 -6.03 -6.81 -1.12
C ALA A 76 -5.10 -6.15 -2.15
N ILE A 77 -4.29 -6.92 -2.88
CA ILE A 77 -3.47 -6.42 -3.99
C ILE A 77 -4.37 -5.85 -5.09
N ILE A 78 -5.43 -6.58 -5.49
CA ILE A 78 -6.39 -6.09 -6.50
C ILE A 78 -7.08 -4.81 -6.02
N SER A 79 -7.52 -4.76 -4.77
CA SER A 79 -8.12 -3.57 -4.18
C SER A 79 -7.16 -2.38 -4.17
N GLY A 80 -5.87 -2.60 -3.85
CA GLY A 80 -4.86 -1.56 -3.92
C GLY A 80 -4.63 -1.03 -5.35
N LEU A 81 -4.60 -1.92 -6.36
CA LEU A 81 -4.50 -1.52 -7.77
C LEU A 81 -5.71 -0.66 -8.20
N ILE A 82 -6.92 -1.08 -7.86
CA ILE A 82 -8.15 -0.33 -8.17
C ILE A 82 -8.15 1.01 -7.42
N THR A 83 -7.77 1.00 -6.14
CA THR A 83 -7.64 2.22 -5.34
C THR A 83 -6.64 3.18 -5.97
N ALA A 84 -5.53 2.69 -6.53
CA ALA A 84 -4.55 3.53 -7.20
C ALA A 84 -5.10 4.17 -8.47
N MET A 85 -5.79 3.39 -9.31
CA MET A 85 -6.44 3.90 -10.52
C MET A 85 -7.47 4.99 -10.18
N LEU A 86 -8.31 4.74 -9.17
CA LEU A 86 -9.34 5.69 -8.74
C LEU A 86 -8.75 6.90 -8.02
N SER A 87 -7.65 6.74 -7.28
CA SER A 87 -7.01 7.84 -6.55
C SER A 87 -6.49 8.92 -7.51
N ILE A 88 -6.02 8.55 -8.70
CA ILE A 88 -5.56 9.50 -9.73
C ILE A 88 -6.67 10.50 -10.11
N ILE A 89 -7.93 10.04 -10.08
CA ILE A 89 -9.09 10.83 -10.50
C ILE A 89 -9.75 11.53 -9.31
N LEU A 90 -9.84 10.84 -8.17
CA LEU A 90 -10.71 11.25 -7.06
C LEU A 90 -9.97 11.88 -5.88
N VAL A 91 -8.69 11.54 -5.66
CA VAL A 91 -7.93 12.03 -4.50
C VAL A 91 -7.21 13.31 -4.89
N PRO A 92 -7.53 14.46 -4.28
CA PRO A 92 -6.94 15.72 -4.70
C PRO A 92 -5.44 15.76 -4.37
N GLY A 93 -4.63 16.14 -5.36
CA GLY A 93 -3.17 16.15 -5.25
C GLY A 93 -2.50 14.80 -5.54
N TYR A 94 -3.26 13.76 -5.89
CA TYR A 94 -2.74 12.43 -6.28
C TYR A 94 -2.71 12.24 -7.81
N ALA A 95 -2.67 13.33 -8.57
CA ALA A 95 -2.54 13.28 -10.02
C ALA A 95 -1.06 13.07 -10.41
N PRO A 96 -0.76 12.21 -11.40
CA PRO A 96 0.61 11.97 -11.82
C PRO A 96 1.16 13.20 -12.57
N VAL A 97 2.41 13.59 -12.24
CA VAL A 97 3.16 14.63 -12.95
C VAL A 97 3.91 14.07 -14.17
N HIS A 98 4.07 12.75 -14.25
CA HIS A 98 4.71 12.06 -15.36
C HIS A 98 4.04 10.70 -15.60
N PRO A 99 3.81 10.24 -16.85
CA PRO A 99 3.13 8.96 -17.12
C PRO A 99 3.76 7.75 -16.42
N LEU A 100 5.09 7.68 -16.37
CA LEU A 100 5.80 6.60 -15.66
C LEU A 100 5.58 6.58 -14.15
N GLN A 101 5.16 7.70 -13.54
CA GLN A 101 4.86 7.76 -12.10
C GLN A 101 3.70 6.85 -11.72
N ILE A 102 2.79 6.55 -12.65
CA ILE A 102 1.69 5.61 -12.41
C ILE A 102 2.26 4.21 -12.08
N PHE A 103 3.26 3.77 -12.84
CA PHE A 103 3.87 2.45 -12.70
C PHE A 103 4.94 2.40 -11.61
N VAL A 104 5.66 3.50 -11.38
CA VAL A 104 6.73 3.57 -10.37
C VAL A 104 6.15 3.79 -8.97
N GLU A 105 5.08 4.58 -8.85
CA GLU A 105 4.52 5.00 -7.57
C GLU A 105 3.09 4.55 -7.37
N HIS A 106 2.16 4.96 -8.24
CA HIS A 106 0.73 4.91 -7.89
C HIS A 106 0.25 3.48 -7.69
N PHE A 107 0.52 2.61 -8.67
CA PHE A 107 0.16 1.20 -8.55
C PHE A 107 0.95 0.56 -7.40
N PRO A 108 2.30 0.56 -7.39
CA PRO A 108 3.03 -0.18 -6.35
C PRO A 108 2.76 0.31 -4.93
N ALA A 109 2.66 1.62 -4.71
CA ALA A 109 2.44 2.18 -3.37
C ALA A 109 1.14 1.68 -2.74
N LEU A 110 0.05 1.52 -3.51
CA LEU A 110 -1.23 1.09 -2.93
C LEU A 110 -1.43 -0.41 -2.98
N SER A 111 -0.97 -1.10 -4.03
CA SER A 111 -1.12 -2.56 -4.11
C SER A 111 -0.15 -3.32 -3.21
N VAL A 112 1.01 -2.75 -2.86
CA VAL A 112 1.94 -3.39 -1.91
C VAL A 112 1.34 -3.53 -0.52
N LEU A 113 0.38 -2.67 -0.15
CA LEU A 113 -0.35 -2.76 1.12
C LEU A 113 -1.01 -4.13 1.33
N GLY A 114 -1.44 -4.79 0.24
CA GLY A 114 -2.02 -6.13 0.29
C GLY A 114 -1.03 -7.25 0.65
N PHE A 115 0.29 -7.00 0.52
CA PHE A 115 1.32 -7.99 0.82
C PHE A 115 1.38 -8.33 2.31
N VAL A 116 0.77 -7.52 3.18
CA VAL A 116 0.71 -7.79 4.62
C VAL A 116 0.07 -9.17 4.90
N GLY A 117 -0.89 -9.59 4.06
CA GLY A 117 -1.57 -10.88 4.17
C GLY A 117 -0.70 -12.09 3.81
N ILE A 118 0.48 -11.89 3.23
CA ILE A 118 1.45 -12.95 2.93
C ILE A 118 2.22 -13.33 4.20
N PHE A 119 2.41 -12.38 5.12
CA PHE A 119 3.08 -12.62 6.38
C PHE A 119 2.17 -13.35 7.37
N ASP A 120 2.78 -14.09 8.29
CA ASP A 120 2.05 -14.78 9.36
C ASP A 120 1.41 -13.77 10.33
N CYS A 121 0.11 -13.52 10.16
CA CYS A 121 -0.65 -12.62 11.01
C CYS A 121 -1.34 -13.33 12.20
N SER A 122 -0.90 -14.53 12.60
CA SER A 122 -1.48 -15.26 13.74
C SER A 122 -1.14 -14.64 15.10
N LYS A 123 0.09 -14.12 15.23
CA LYS A 123 0.60 -13.45 16.43
C LYS A 123 0.72 -11.95 16.18
N LYS A 124 0.36 -11.14 17.19
CA LYS A 124 0.39 -9.67 17.09
C LYS A 124 1.74 -9.13 16.62
N HIS A 125 2.86 -9.58 17.19
CA HIS A 125 4.19 -9.09 16.81
C HIS A 125 4.57 -9.42 15.35
N LYS A 126 4.14 -10.59 14.83
CA LYS A 126 4.40 -10.96 13.43
C LYS A 126 3.56 -10.14 12.47
N MET A 127 2.30 -9.88 12.81
CA MET A 127 1.43 -8.96 12.07
C MET A 127 2.02 -7.54 12.04
N VAL A 128 2.51 -7.04 13.18
CA VAL A 128 3.18 -5.74 13.27
C VAL A 128 4.43 -5.72 12.39
N LEU A 129 5.30 -6.72 12.47
CA LEU A 129 6.51 -6.80 11.66
C LEU A 129 6.18 -6.82 10.15
N GLY A 130 5.23 -7.68 9.73
CA GLY A 130 4.78 -7.74 8.33
C GLY A 130 4.18 -6.42 7.86
N SER A 131 3.40 -5.75 8.73
CA SER A 131 2.81 -4.44 8.44
C SER A 131 3.89 -3.36 8.27
N LEU A 132 4.91 -3.34 9.15
CA LEU A 132 6.02 -2.38 9.05
C LEU A 132 6.86 -2.59 7.79
N ILE A 133 7.12 -3.85 7.39
CA ILE A 133 7.81 -4.16 6.13
C ILE A 133 7.02 -3.63 4.94
N VAL A 134 5.71 -3.81 4.95
CA VAL A 134 4.82 -3.34 3.87
C VAL A 134 4.75 -1.82 3.82
N ILE A 135 4.67 -1.14 4.97
CA ILE A 135 4.76 0.33 5.03
C ILE A 135 6.12 0.81 4.53
N ALA A 136 7.22 0.14 4.88
CA ALA A 136 8.55 0.48 4.37
C ALA A 136 8.61 0.36 2.83
N LEU A 137 8.00 -0.69 2.26
CA LEU A 137 7.90 -0.83 0.80
C LEU A 137 6.99 0.24 0.16
N ASN A 138 5.87 0.58 0.79
CA ASN A 138 5.01 1.68 0.35
C ASN A 138 5.80 3.00 0.31
N VAL A 139 6.47 3.37 1.40
CA VAL A 139 7.30 4.58 1.49
C VAL A 139 8.47 4.53 0.51
N PHE A 140 9.04 3.35 0.25
CA PHE A 140 10.09 3.17 -0.75
C PHE A 140 9.63 3.57 -2.14
N PHE A 141 8.44 3.15 -2.59
CA PHE A 141 7.91 3.55 -3.90
C PHE A 141 7.65 5.07 -4.00
N HIS A 142 7.09 5.66 -2.94
CA HIS A 142 6.96 7.13 -2.85
C HIS A 142 8.33 7.83 -2.87
N THR A 143 9.33 7.27 -2.20
CA THR A 143 10.70 7.83 -2.16
C THR A 143 11.37 7.76 -3.52
N VAL A 144 11.30 6.61 -4.20
CA VAL A 144 11.86 6.45 -5.55
C VAL A 144 11.19 7.43 -6.52
N SER A 145 9.87 7.59 -6.42
CA SER A 145 9.13 8.59 -7.18
C SER A 145 9.61 10.01 -6.90
N GLY A 146 9.80 10.36 -5.63
CA GLY A 146 10.29 11.68 -5.23
C GLY A 146 11.69 12.00 -5.80
N VAL A 147 12.57 11.00 -5.89
CA VAL A 147 13.89 11.18 -6.52
C VAL A 147 13.77 11.38 -8.03
N LEU A 148 12.90 10.61 -8.70
CA LEU A 148 12.78 10.63 -10.16
C LEU A 148 11.99 11.83 -10.70
N PHE A 149 10.93 12.25 -10.00
CA PHE A 149 9.96 13.21 -10.53
C PHE A 149 9.82 14.48 -9.70
N PHE A 150 10.38 14.54 -8.49
CA PHE A 150 10.23 15.67 -7.56
C PHE A 150 11.58 16.20 -7.03
N SER A 151 12.72 15.76 -7.56
CA SER A 151 14.03 16.22 -7.12
C SER A 151 14.28 17.71 -7.34
N GLN A 152 13.58 18.32 -8.30
CA GLN A 152 13.57 19.76 -8.56
C GLN A 152 13.01 20.60 -7.40
N TYR A 153 12.28 19.99 -6.45
CA TYR A 153 11.76 20.66 -5.27
C TYR A 153 12.72 20.57 -4.06
N ALA A 154 13.88 19.92 -4.21
CA ALA A 154 14.86 19.82 -3.14
C ALA A 154 15.43 21.21 -2.76
N PRO A 155 15.46 21.57 -1.47
CA PRO A 155 16.08 22.81 -1.02
C PRO A 155 17.56 22.93 -1.42
N THR A 156 18.06 24.15 -1.55
CA THR A 156 19.47 24.42 -1.84
C THR A 156 20.39 23.73 -0.82
N GLY A 157 21.32 22.91 -1.30
CA GLY A 157 22.23 22.14 -0.44
C GLY A 157 21.71 20.77 0.01
N MET A 158 20.48 20.39 -0.35
CA MET A 158 19.91 19.08 -0.07
C MET A 158 19.94 18.17 -1.30
N GLY A 159 20.51 16.98 -1.18
CA GLY A 159 20.49 15.98 -2.28
C GLY A 159 19.10 15.38 -2.51
N ALA A 160 18.82 14.95 -3.74
CA ALA A 160 17.53 14.40 -4.14
C ALA A 160 17.04 13.23 -3.25
N TRP A 161 17.95 12.32 -2.88
CA TRP A 161 17.63 11.19 -2.00
C TRP A 161 17.26 11.65 -0.59
N THR A 162 18.06 12.53 0.01
CA THR A 162 17.81 13.05 1.35
C THR A 162 16.47 13.79 1.38
N TYR A 163 16.21 14.64 0.38
CA TYR A 163 14.93 15.34 0.24
C TYR A 163 13.76 14.36 0.16
N SER A 164 13.82 13.41 -0.77
CA SER A 164 12.73 12.48 -0.99
C SER A 164 12.47 11.56 0.23
N ILE A 165 13.51 11.05 0.87
CA ILE A 165 13.40 10.18 2.05
C ILE A 165 12.73 10.94 3.19
N THR A 166 13.22 12.14 3.52
CA THR A 166 12.67 12.94 4.63
C THR A 166 11.24 13.40 4.35
N TYR A 167 10.93 13.80 3.11
CA TYR A 167 9.60 14.19 2.68
C TYR A 167 8.58 13.05 2.81
N ASN A 168 8.93 11.85 2.34
CA ASN A 168 8.02 10.69 2.32
C ASN A 168 7.93 9.98 3.68
N LEU A 169 9.00 9.98 4.47
CA LEU A 169 8.93 9.46 5.85
C LEU A 169 8.06 10.36 6.75
N SER A 170 8.18 11.68 6.63
CA SER A 170 7.39 12.63 7.45
C SER A 170 5.89 12.62 7.13
N SER A 171 5.50 12.09 5.98
CA SER A 171 4.11 11.97 5.54
C SER A 171 3.64 10.50 5.56
N HIS A 172 3.89 9.77 4.48
CA HIS A 172 3.46 8.37 4.30
C HIS A 172 4.02 7.43 5.37
N GLY A 173 5.25 7.67 5.83
CA GLY A 173 5.84 6.91 6.93
C GLY A 173 5.09 7.10 8.24
N VAL A 174 4.75 8.34 8.60
CA VAL A 174 3.97 8.65 9.81
C VAL A 174 2.57 8.06 9.72
N GLU A 175 1.86 8.24 8.59
CA GLU A 175 0.55 7.62 8.36
C GLU A 175 0.61 6.11 8.56
N GLY A 176 1.60 5.47 7.95
CA GLY A 176 1.80 4.02 8.03
C GLY A 176 2.07 3.55 9.45
N ILE A 177 2.93 4.23 10.21
CA ILE A 177 3.21 3.88 11.62
C ILE A 177 1.94 3.99 12.47
N ILE A 178 1.15 5.05 12.29
CA ILE A 178 -0.13 5.20 13.00
C ILE A 178 -1.08 4.07 12.60
N ALA A 179 -1.17 3.71 11.32
CA ALA A 179 -1.99 2.60 10.86
C ALA A 179 -1.55 1.26 11.51
N VAL A 180 -0.24 0.98 11.58
CA VAL A 180 0.28 -0.21 12.27
C VAL A 180 -0.10 -0.20 13.75
N PHE A 181 0.01 0.94 14.43
CA PHE A 181 -0.40 1.07 15.82
C PHE A 181 -1.89 0.75 15.99
N ILE A 182 -2.76 1.31 15.15
CA ILE A 182 -4.21 1.04 15.17
C ILE A 182 -4.52 -0.44 14.93
N LEU A 183 -3.79 -1.12 14.03
CA LEU A 183 -3.94 -2.56 13.81
C LEU A 183 -3.71 -3.39 15.08
N THR A 184 -2.88 -2.92 16.03
CA THR A 184 -2.64 -3.64 17.30
C THR A 184 -3.79 -3.58 18.29
N ILE A 185 -4.64 -2.55 18.16
CA ILE A 185 -5.79 -2.24 19.01
C ILE A 185 -7.05 -2.92 18.45
N LEU A 186 -7.19 -3.00 17.12
CA LEU A 186 -8.37 -3.57 16.48
C LEU A 186 -8.60 -5.05 16.85
N PRO A 187 -9.87 -5.50 17.00
CA PRO A 187 -10.21 -6.88 17.32
C PRO A 187 -10.12 -7.79 16.08
N ILE A 188 -8.91 -7.95 15.52
CA ILE A 188 -8.65 -8.69 14.27
C ILE A 188 -9.23 -10.11 14.29
N LYS A 189 -9.16 -10.80 15.45
CA LYS A 189 -9.72 -12.15 15.60
C LYS A 189 -11.24 -12.20 15.40
N TYR A 190 -11.95 -11.17 15.87
CA TYR A 190 -13.40 -11.06 15.68
C TYR A 190 -13.73 -10.87 14.21
N PHE A 191 -13.04 -9.93 13.53
CA PHE A 191 -13.27 -9.69 12.11
C PHE A 191 -12.98 -10.91 11.23
N LYS A 192 -11.91 -11.67 11.52
CA LYS A 192 -11.61 -12.93 10.80
C LYS A 192 -12.74 -13.95 10.91
N LYS A 193 -13.31 -14.11 12.11
CA LYS A 193 -14.42 -15.04 12.35
C LYS A 193 -15.68 -14.62 11.58
N THR A 194 -16.01 -13.33 11.57
CA THR A 194 -17.24 -12.83 10.94
C THR A 194 -17.15 -12.80 9.40
N LEU A 195 -15.98 -12.48 8.84
CA LEU A 195 -15.81 -12.39 7.39
C LEU A 195 -15.49 -13.73 6.71
N GLY A 196 -15.31 -14.81 7.48
CA GLY A 196 -14.95 -16.13 6.96
C GLY A 196 -13.54 -16.20 6.39
N GLY A 197 -12.65 -15.33 6.86
CA GLY A 197 -11.32 -15.13 6.29
C GLY A 197 -10.42 -16.34 6.46
N ASN A 198 -10.09 -16.99 5.35
CA ASN A 198 -9.24 -18.18 5.32
C ASN A 198 -7.82 -17.79 4.87
N THR A 199 -7.03 -17.17 5.76
CA THR A 199 -5.64 -16.77 5.44
C THR A 199 -4.70 -17.96 5.14
N ASN A 200 -5.19 -19.20 5.21
CA ASN A 200 -4.44 -20.42 4.89
C ASN A 200 -4.39 -20.76 3.40
N VAL A 201 -5.12 -20.05 2.52
CA VAL A 201 -5.18 -20.37 1.07
C VAL A 201 -3.81 -20.29 0.39
N ILE A 202 -2.88 -19.44 0.85
CA ILE A 202 -1.50 -19.47 0.34
C ILE A 202 -0.72 -20.67 0.90
N ARG A 203 -0.88 -21.00 2.19
CA ARG A 203 -0.15 -22.13 2.78
C ARG A 203 -0.52 -23.47 2.16
N GLU A 204 -1.79 -23.68 1.80
CA GLU A 204 -2.23 -24.93 1.17
C GLU A 204 -1.75 -25.08 -0.28
N ASN A 205 -1.59 -23.98 -1.01
CA ASN A 205 -1.11 -24.00 -2.40
C ASN A 205 0.43 -24.12 -2.52
N PHE A 206 1.18 -23.79 -1.47
CA PHE A 206 2.64 -23.98 -1.42
C PHE A 206 3.06 -25.27 -0.69
N SER A 207 2.12 -26.01 -0.10
CA SER A 207 2.34 -27.33 0.52
C SER A 207 1.96 -28.51 -0.39
N ARG A 208 1.63 -28.25 -1.66
CA ARG A 208 1.42 -29.24 -2.72
C ARG A 208 2.43 -29.01 -3.81
#